data_AF-A0A0A2BDQ8-F1
#
_entry.id   AF-A0A0A2BDQ8-F1
#
_cell.length_a   1.000
_cell.length_b   1.000
_cell.length_c   1.000
_cell.angle_alpha   90.00
_cell.angle_beta   90.00
_cell.angle_gamma   90.00
#
_symmetry.space_group_name_H-M   'P 1'
#
loop_
_entity.id
_entity.type
_entity.pdbx_description
1 polymer ?
#
loop_
_entity_poly.entity_id
_entity_poly.type
_entity_poly.pdbx_seq_one_letter_code
_entity_poly.pdbx_strand_id
1 'polypeptide(L)' 'MFFLFGAVAYGMYSSFGPGANGLKDTIDEHARMHEMGIAHTHGDRG' A
#
# COMPACT_ATOMS: atom_id res chain seq x y z
N MET A 1 8.03 15.82 -23.40
CA MET A 1 9.10 14.93 -22.90
C MET A 1 9.43 15.18 -21.43
N PHE A 2 9.63 16.43 -20.98
CA PHE A 2 9.97 16.74 -19.58
C PHE A 2 8.95 16.21 -18.55
N PHE A 3 7.64 16.34 -18.83
CA PHE A 3 6.57 15.77 -18.00
C PHE A 3 6.65 14.25 -17.85
N LEU A 4 7.10 13.53 -18.89
CA LEU A 4 7.23 12.07 -18.84
C LEU A 4 8.30 11.67 -17.82
N PHE A 5 9.48 12.29 -17.91
CA PHE A 5 10.56 12.01 -16.97
C PHE A 5 10.24 12.45 -15.54
N GLY A 6 9.55 13.59 -15.37
CA GLY A 6 9.07 14.04 -14.07
C GLY A 6 8.07 13.05 -13.43
N ALA A 7 7.12 12.53 -14.20
CA ALA A 7 6.15 11.55 -13.73
C ALA A 7 6.80 10.21 -13.37
N VAL A 8 7.75 9.73 -14.18
CA VAL A 8 8.50 8.49 -13.90
C VAL A 8 9.34 8.65 -12.63
N ALA A 9 10.08 9.76 -12.49
CA ALA A 9 10.89 10.03 -11.30
C ALA A 9 10.03 10.16 -10.04
N TYR A 10 8.88 10.83 -10.12
CA TYR A 10 7.93 10.94 -9.01
C TYR A 10 7.36 9.57 -8.61
N GLY A 11 6.95 8.75 -9.58
CA GLY A 11 6.48 7.40 -9.33
C GLY A 11 7.54 6.53 -8.66
N MET A 12 8.80 6.60 -9.12
CA MET A 12 9.92 5.89 -8.47
C MET A 12 10.15 6.35 -7.03
N TYR A 13 10.08 7.66 -6.76
CA TYR A 13 10.23 8.21 -5.41
C TYR A 13 9.11 7.77 -4.46
N SER A 14 7.86 7.74 -4.95
CA SER A 14 6.70 7.32 -4.16
C SER A 14 6.61 5.82 -3.92
N SER A 15 7.19 5.01 -4.80
CA SER A 15 7.11 3.54 -4.73
C SER A 15 8.31 2.87 -4.08
N PHE A 16 9.53 3.41 -4.26
CA PHE A 16 10.76 2.77 -3.80
C PHE A 16 11.65 3.69 -2.94
N GLY A 17 11.30 4.96 -2.79
CA GLY A 17 12.10 5.96 -2.07
C GLY A 17 11.53 6.34 -0.70
N PRO A 18 12.07 7.42 -0.07
CA PRO A 18 11.59 7.95 1.20
C PRO A 18 10.09 8.25 1.22
N GLY A 19 9.52 8.63 0.07
CA GLY A 19 8.09 8.89 -0.09
C GLY A 19 7.20 7.68 0.19
N ALA A 20 7.71 6.46 -0.04
CA ALA A 20 6.99 5.22 0.25
C ALA A 20 6.79 4.98 1.75
N ASN A 21 7.71 5.45 2.61
CA ASN A 21 7.63 5.24 4.06
C ASN A 21 6.48 6.00 4.73
N GLY A 22 5.94 7.03 4.07
CA GLY A 22 4.74 7.75 4.52
C GLY A 22 3.44 7.14 4.00
N LEU A 23 3.51 6.21 3.04
CA LEU A 23 2.34 5.50 2.55
C LEU A 23 2.00 4.39 3.53
N LYS A 24 0.73 4.34 3.90
CA LYS A 24 0.21 3.28 4.76
C LYS A 24 0.27 1.94 4.00
N ASP A 25 1.06 1.02 4.51
CA ASP A 25 1.18 -0.33 3.94
C ASP A 25 -0.07 -1.15 4.28
N THR A 26 -1.01 -1.18 3.35
CA THR A 26 -2.24 -1.97 3.48
C THR A 26 -1.98 -3.47 3.44
N ILE A 27 -0.84 -3.91 2.90
CA ILE A 27 -0.46 -5.32 2.85
C ILE A 27 0.03 -5.76 4.24
N ASP A 28 0.90 -4.97 4.88
CA ASP A 28 1.34 -5.23 6.26
C ASP A 28 0.16 -5.19 7.24
N GLU A 29 -0.73 -4.21 7.11
CA GLU A 29 -1.94 -4.18 7.94
C GLU A 29 -2.87 -5.36 7.66
N HIS A 30 -3.02 -5.77 6.40
CA HIS A 30 -3.78 -6.96 6.06
C HIS A 30 -3.13 -8.23 6.62
N ALA A 31 -1.81 -8.42 6.49
CA ALA A 31 -1.08 -9.54 7.05
C ALA A 31 -1.21 -9.59 8.58
N ARG A 32 -1.09 -8.45 9.25
CA ARG A 32 -1.34 -8.32 10.70
C ARG A 32 -2.77 -8.71 11.07
N MET A 33 -3.76 -8.41 10.23
CA MET A 33 -5.14 -8.87 10.42
C MET A 33 -5.27 -10.40 10.30
N HIS A 34 -4.44 -11.09 9.50
CA HIS A 34 -4.41 -12.56 9.46
C HIS A 34 -3.79 -13.13 10.74
N GLU A 35 -2.69 -12.53 11.20
CA GLU A 35 -2.01 -12.94 12.44
C GLU A 35 -2.92 -12.77 13.68
N MET A 36 -3.73 -11.71 13.70
CA MET A 36 -4.72 -11.46 14.76
C MET A 36 -6.05 -12.20 14.55
N GLY A 37 -6.18 -13.03 13.51
CA GLY A 37 -7.36 -13.86 13.27
C GLY A 37 -8.62 -13.12 12.79
N ILE A 38 -8.49 -11.90 12.27
CA ILE A 38 -9.62 -11.02 11.87
C ILE A 38 -9.78 -10.85 10.35
N ALA A 39 -8.84 -11.34 9.54
CA ALA A 39 -8.77 -11.03 8.10
C ALA A 39 -9.86 -11.64 7.20
N HIS A 40 -10.59 -12.68 7.64
CA HIS A 40 -11.58 -13.40 6.81
C HIS A 40 -12.99 -13.40 7.40
N THR A 41 -13.34 -12.40 8.21
CA THR A 41 -14.73 -12.31 8.68
C THR A 41 -15.64 -11.99 7.49
N HIS A 42 -16.39 -13.01 7.04
CA HIS A 42 -17.52 -12.81 6.14
C HIS A 42 -18.56 -12.01 6.92
N GLY A 43 -18.92 -10.84 6.40
CA GLY A 43 -20.19 -10.21 6.76
C GLY A 43 -21.35 -11.01 6.16
N ASP A 44 -21.49 -12.28 6.53
CA ASP A 44 -22.70 -13.05 6.25
C ASP A 44 -23.71 -12.69 7.35
N ARG A 45 -24.58 -11.72 7.02
CA ARG A 45 -25.81 -11.50 7.76
C ARG A 45 -26.80 -12.56 7.28
N GLY A 46 -26.85 -13.68 7.99
CA GLY A 46 -28.00 -14.59 8.01
C GLY A 46 -29.03 -14.15 9.02
#